data_AF-A0A2N1DTC2-F1
#
_entry.id   AF-A0A2N1DTC2-F1
#
_cell.length_a   1.000
_cell.length_b   1.000
_cell.length_c   1.000
_cell.angle_alpha   90.00
_cell.angle_beta   90.00
_cell.angle_gamma   90.00
#
_symmetry.space_group_name_H-M   'P 1'
#
loop_
_entity.id
_entity.type
_entity.pdbx_description
1 polymer ?
#
loop_
_entity_poly.entity_id
_entity_poly.type
_entity_poly.pdbx_seq_one_letter_code
_entity_poly.pdbx_strand_id
1 'polypeptide(L)'
;MKTVASLPSDALRLIEAFRHRDDRGGDIRHNGLPSKSAEDAASHLWRKSPGWPDKNGDGRYDVTYEFRTPPVDKDARQLGKTGFTHILENQRQQTRLSMQSIADVANVRFTEGPRTAASEGHITLGNFGQRINGKGQLYNDTSYAVLPAPGVASSGDIWFAVSKGNTSVVDAALGNAGRYTIVHELGHALGLAHTGDYDRTLTKEQVGYHEDSQSHSAMSYRGERTGYMNHAGMRASAPQLDDISAYQRKYGANHDTRKDDTTYGFNSNSDRDFLSVNTAKDKMVAAIWDGGGNDTLDFSGYTQLQRISLREGTFSDVGGLKGNVSIAYGAMIENAIGGSGNDLMVGNEVANELKGGEGDDWLYGAEGADTLWGGKGKDLFAYGRASDSTQAAPDRIMDFVSGEDRVDVSGVRASLGIAQLTFVDAFSGAMGEAMLTYNPVLKMSSLEICAAPNEPNFVLSVEGQLQRSDIVS
;
A
#
# COMPACT_ATOMS: atom_id res chain seq x y z
N MET A 1 -47.67 -1.73 -6.98
CA MET A 1 -46.57 -0.78 -7.27
C MET A 1 -45.28 -1.49 -6.91
N LYS A 2 -44.36 -1.70 -7.85
CA LYS A 2 -42.99 -2.12 -7.49
C LYS A 2 -42.39 -0.94 -6.73
N THR A 3 -42.11 -1.13 -5.44
CA THR A 3 -41.31 -0.20 -4.65
C THR A 3 -40.00 0.01 -5.41
N VAL A 4 -39.79 1.21 -5.95
CA VAL A 4 -38.48 1.59 -6.48
C VAL A 4 -37.55 1.53 -5.28
N ALA A 5 -36.54 0.66 -5.33
CA ALA A 5 -35.55 0.59 -4.26
C ALA A 5 -34.97 1.99 -4.04
N SER A 6 -34.97 2.44 -2.79
CA SER A 6 -34.30 3.66 -2.37
C SER A 6 -32.81 3.53 -2.69
N LEU A 7 -32.34 4.26 -3.70
CA LEU A 7 -30.92 4.29 -4.02
C LEU A 7 -30.19 5.27 -3.09
N PRO A 8 -28.93 4.98 -2.72
CA PRO A 8 -28.07 5.94 -2.04
C PRO A 8 -27.70 7.11 -2.98
N SER A 9 -27.13 8.17 -2.41
CA SER A 9 -26.68 9.36 -3.15
C SER A 9 -25.60 9.02 -4.18
N ASP A 10 -25.40 9.92 -5.14
CA ASP A 10 -24.33 9.81 -6.13
C ASP A 10 -22.94 9.85 -5.47
N ALA A 11 -22.78 10.65 -4.41
CA ALA A 11 -21.55 10.76 -3.67
C ALA A 11 -21.21 9.42 -2.99
N LEU A 12 -22.15 8.83 -2.25
CA LEU A 12 -21.93 7.55 -1.61
C LEU A 12 -21.67 6.43 -2.63
N ARG A 13 -22.33 6.43 -3.80
CA ARG A 13 -22.02 5.46 -4.87
C ARG A 13 -20.59 5.58 -5.39
N LEU A 14 -20.04 6.80 -5.44
CA LEU A 14 -18.64 7.02 -5.82
C LEU A 14 -17.66 6.60 -4.72
N ILE A 15 -18.01 6.82 -3.45
CA ILE A 15 -17.26 6.31 -2.29
C ILE A 15 -17.21 4.78 -2.35
N GLU A 16 -18.36 4.11 -2.53
CA GLU A 16 -18.43 2.66 -2.67
C GLU A 16 -17.62 2.14 -3.87
N ALA A 17 -17.65 2.85 -5.00
CA ALA A 17 -16.83 2.49 -6.16
C ALA A 17 -15.33 2.60 -5.87
N PHE A 18 -14.91 3.53 -5.01
CA PHE A 18 -13.51 3.63 -4.57
C PHE A 18 -13.17 2.51 -3.56
N ARG A 19 -14.05 2.21 -2.60
CA ARG A 19 -13.89 1.10 -1.64
C ARG A 19 -13.66 -0.25 -2.32
N HIS A 20 -14.36 -0.49 -3.43
CA HIS A 20 -14.29 -1.74 -4.19
C HIS A 20 -13.36 -1.68 -5.41
N ARG A 21 -12.59 -0.59 -5.57
CA ARG A 21 -11.73 -0.38 -6.74
C ARG A 21 -10.65 -1.45 -6.88
N ASP A 22 -10.11 -1.90 -5.75
CA ASP A 22 -8.93 -2.76 -5.65
C ASP A 22 -9.28 -4.20 -5.26
N ASP A 23 -10.57 -4.55 -5.26
CA ASP A 23 -11.05 -5.91 -5.05
C ASP A 23 -10.42 -6.85 -6.09
N ARG A 24 -9.81 -7.94 -5.62
CA ARG A 24 -9.04 -8.86 -6.45
C ARG A 24 -9.23 -10.33 -6.07
N GLY A 25 -9.01 -11.22 -7.03
CA GLY A 25 -9.20 -12.66 -6.89
C GLY A 25 -10.61 -13.15 -7.25
N GLY A 26 -10.88 -14.43 -6.95
CA GLY A 26 -12.15 -15.08 -7.30
C GLY A 26 -12.43 -15.05 -8.82
N ASP A 27 -13.67 -14.74 -9.18
CA ASP A 27 -14.12 -14.65 -10.58
C ASP A 27 -13.89 -13.25 -11.21
N ILE A 28 -13.23 -12.34 -10.49
CA ILE A 28 -12.98 -10.97 -10.95
C ILE A 28 -12.08 -10.99 -12.19
N ARG A 29 -12.43 -10.18 -13.18
CA ARG A 29 -11.64 -9.97 -14.40
C ARG A 29 -11.50 -8.49 -14.71
N HIS A 30 -10.29 -8.09 -15.06
CA HIS A 30 -9.99 -6.72 -15.47
C HIS A 30 -9.31 -6.72 -16.84
N ASN A 31 -9.87 -5.97 -17.79
CA ASN A 31 -9.36 -5.87 -19.17
C ASN A 31 -9.14 -7.25 -19.83
N GLY A 32 -10.03 -8.21 -19.56
CA GLY A 32 -9.97 -9.57 -20.10
C GLY A 32 -9.01 -10.52 -19.39
N LEU A 33 -8.18 -10.03 -18.45
CA LEU A 33 -7.30 -10.86 -17.63
C LEU A 33 -8.02 -11.32 -16.35
N PRO A 34 -7.76 -12.55 -15.88
CA PRO A 34 -8.20 -12.95 -14.54
C PRO A 34 -7.49 -12.12 -13.48
N SER A 35 -8.16 -11.84 -12.38
CA SER A 35 -7.56 -11.26 -11.19
C SER A 35 -7.06 -12.36 -10.25
N LYS A 36 -5.90 -12.17 -9.63
CA LYS A 36 -5.38 -13.07 -8.60
C LYS A 36 -5.57 -12.47 -7.22
N SER A 37 -5.94 -13.30 -6.24
CA SER A 37 -5.81 -12.93 -4.83
C SER A 37 -4.34 -12.68 -4.47
N ALA A 38 -4.09 -11.97 -3.37
CA ALA A 38 -2.73 -11.79 -2.86
C ALA A 38 -2.06 -13.13 -2.51
N GLU A 39 -2.82 -14.09 -1.96
CA GLU A 39 -2.32 -15.43 -1.65
C GLU A 39 -1.90 -16.20 -2.90
N ASP A 40 -2.70 -16.15 -3.98
CA ASP A 40 -2.37 -16.80 -5.24
C ASP A 40 -1.17 -16.16 -5.93
N ALA A 41 -1.06 -14.82 -5.88
CA ALA A 41 0.08 -14.10 -6.40
C ALA A 41 1.36 -14.46 -5.61
N ALA A 42 1.30 -14.45 -4.28
CA ALA A 42 2.38 -14.88 -3.41
C ALA A 42 2.81 -16.33 -3.66
N SER A 43 1.84 -17.26 -3.78
CA SER A 43 2.11 -18.66 -4.15
C SER A 43 2.88 -18.75 -5.46
N HIS A 44 2.46 -17.95 -6.44
CA HIS A 44 3.03 -17.97 -7.77
C HIS A 44 4.46 -17.44 -7.79
N LEU A 45 4.77 -16.41 -7.00
CA LEU A 45 6.13 -15.88 -6.85
C LEU A 45 7.12 -16.93 -6.31
N TRP A 46 6.69 -17.82 -5.42
CA TRP A 46 7.54 -18.89 -4.86
C TRP A 46 7.71 -20.14 -5.73
N ARG A 47 7.07 -20.22 -6.90
CA ARG A 47 6.98 -21.47 -7.69
C ARG A 47 8.32 -22.07 -8.15
N LYS A 48 9.42 -21.29 -8.14
CA LYS A 48 10.74 -21.72 -8.66
C LYS A 48 11.81 -21.92 -7.59
N SER A 49 11.56 -21.55 -6.34
CA SER A 49 12.57 -21.62 -5.29
C SER A 49 11.93 -21.98 -3.95
N PRO A 50 12.56 -22.83 -3.13
CA PRO A 50 12.15 -23.02 -1.75
C PRO A 50 12.53 -21.85 -0.84
N GLY A 51 13.27 -20.84 -1.31
CA GLY A 51 13.87 -19.80 -0.50
C GLY A 51 15.02 -20.31 0.38
N TRP A 52 15.47 -19.47 1.31
CA TRP A 52 16.45 -19.89 2.32
C TRP A 52 15.78 -20.77 3.40
N PRO A 53 16.48 -21.79 3.92
CA PRO A 53 15.97 -22.62 5.01
C PRO A 53 16.10 -21.91 6.36
N ASP A 54 15.18 -22.18 7.27
CA ASP A 54 15.37 -21.93 8.70
C ASP A 54 16.14 -23.15 9.25
N LYS A 55 17.45 -23.00 9.46
CA LYS A 55 18.34 -24.10 9.86
C LYS A 55 18.27 -24.37 11.35
N ASN A 56 18.07 -23.35 12.16
CA ASN A 56 18.07 -23.46 13.62
C ASN A 56 16.64 -23.60 14.20
N GLY A 57 15.60 -23.35 13.39
CA GLY A 57 14.19 -23.49 13.75
C GLY A 57 13.66 -22.35 14.63
N ASP A 58 14.29 -21.17 14.61
CA ASP A 58 13.92 -20.04 15.47
C ASP A 58 12.96 -19.04 14.79
N GLY A 59 12.60 -19.26 13.53
CA GLY A 59 11.71 -18.38 12.77
C GLY A 59 12.36 -17.07 12.31
N ARG A 60 13.69 -16.93 12.42
CA ARG A 60 14.47 -15.80 11.92
C ARG A 60 15.53 -16.27 10.93
N TYR A 61 15.53 -15.64 9.75
CA TYR A 61 16.37 -16.04 8.64
C TYR A 61 17.65 -15.20 8.57
N ASP A 62 18.77 -15.74 9.07
CA ASP A 62 20.06 -15.05 9.07
C ASP A 62 20.76 -15.16 7.70
N VAL A 63 20.70 -14.07 6.93
CA VAL A 63 21.30 -13.97 5.59
C VAL A 63 22.52 -13.06 5.63
N THR A 64 23.70 -13.64 5.50
CA THR A 64 24.93 -12.86 5.31
C THR A 64 25.04 -12.33 3.88
N TYR A 65 25.69 -11.19 3.66
CA TYR A 65 25.97 -10.70 2.32
C TYR A 65 27.34 -10.04 2.17
N GLU A 66 27.92 -10.12 0.98
CA GLU A 66 29.18 -9.43 0.67
C GLU A 66 29.24 -8.83 -0.73
N PHE A 67 29.98 -7.74 -0.86
CA PHE A 67 30.27 -7.09 -2.13
C PHE A 67 31.60 -7.61 -2.68
N ARG A 68 31.57 -8.26 -3.85
CA ARG A 68 32.76 -8.79 -4.51
C ARG A 68 33.81 -7.71 -4.73
N THR A 69 35.05 -8.03 -4.41
CA THR A 69 36.20 -7.29 -4.95
C THR A 69 36.39 -7.72 -6.41
N PRO A 70 36.34 -6.80 -7.38
CA PRO A 70 36.61 -7.14 -8.77
C PRO A 70 38.08 -7.56 -8.94
N PRO A 71 38.41 -8.36 -9.97
CA PRO A 71 39.80 -8.62 -10.32
C PRO A 71 40.56 -7.31 -10.61
N VAL A 72 41.87 -7.31 -10.35
CA VAL A 72 42.77 -6.17 -10.64
C VAL A 72 42.72 -5.78 -12.11
N ASP A 73 42.73 -6.77 -13.00
CA ASP A 73 42.43 -6.57 -14.40
C ASP A 73 40.91 -6.62 -14.61
N LYS A 74 40.31 -5.45 -14.86
CA LYS A 74 38.87 -5.31 -15.13
C LYS A 74 38.42 -6.13 -16.34
N ASP A 75 39.31 -6.38 -17.30
CA ASP A 75 39.00 -7.09 -18.54
C ASP A 75 39.28 -8.61 -18.41
N ALA A 76 39.67 -9.07 -17.22
CA ALA A 76 39.82 -10.48 -16.91
C ALA A 76 38.55 -11.26 -17.29
N ARG A 77 38.74 -12.46 -17.84
CA ARG A 77 37.64 -13.37 -18.21
C ARG A 77 37.42 -14.38 -17.10
N GLN A 78 36.40 -14.17 -16.28
CA GLN A 78 36.08 -15.04 -15.14
C GLN A 78 34.57 -15.25 -15.05
N LEU A 79 34.13 -16.43 -14.63
CA LEU A 79 32.69 -16.75 -14.43
C LEU A 79 31.81 -16.42 -15.66
N GLY A 80 32.38 -16.56 -16.87
CA GLY A 80 31.72 -16.22 -18.14
C GLY A 80 31.45 -14.72 -18.34
N LYS A 81 32.22 -13.83 -17.70
CA LYS A 81 32.07 -12.38 -17.71
C LYS A 81 33.41 -11.65 -17.89
N THR A 82 33.34 -10.37 -18.24
CA THR A 82 34.45 -9.41 -18.30
C THR A 82 33.93 -7.99 -18.03
N GLY A 83 34.83 -7.01 -17.93
CA GLY A 83 34.49 -5.62 -17.63
C GLY A 83 34.05 -5.42 -16.18
N PHE A 84 34.69 -6.11 -15.25
CA PHE A 84 34.36 -6.02 -13.83
C PHE A 84 34.65 -4.62 -13.28
N THR A 85 33.75 -4.09 -12.47
CA THR A 85 33.91 -2.79 -11.81
C THR A 85 33.72 -2.92 -10.31
N HIS A 86 34.26 -1.96 -9.56
CA HIS A 86 33.97 -1.86 -8.14
C HIS A 86 32.51 -1.49 -7.92
N ILE A 87 31.90 -2.08 -6.89
CA ILE A 87 30.63 -1.59 -6.34
C ILE A 87 30.94 -0.35 -5.50
N LEU A 88 30.57 0.82 -6.04
CA LEU A 88 30.79 2.13 -5.42
C LEU A 88 29.91 2.30 -4.18
N GLU A 89 30.28 3.23 -3.29
CA GLU A 89 29.58 3.41 -2.02
C GLU A 89 28.10 3.77 -2.19
N ASN A 90 27.74 4.56 -3.19
CA ASN A 90 26.32 4.83 -3.48
C ASN A 90 25.54 3.53 -3.72
N GLN A 91 26.04 2.65 -4.61
CA GLN A 91 25.41 1.36 -4.88
C GLN A 91 25.36 0.46 -3.63
N ARG A 92 26.40 0.49 -2.78
CA ARG A 92 26.41 -0.23 -1.50
C ARG A 92 25.33 0.29 -0.56
N GLN A 93 25.22 1.60 -0.37
CA GLN A 93 24.21 2.24 0.45
C GLN A 93 22.79 1.91 -0.04
N GLN A 94 22.53 2.03 -1.34
CA GLN A 94 21.23 1.70 -1.93
C GLN A 94 20.90 0.21 -1.82
N THR A 95 21.91 -0.67 -1.84
CA THR A 95 21.75 -2.11 -1.54
C THR A 95 21.34 -2.32 -0.09
N ARG A 96 22.02 -1.68 0.86
CA ARG A 96 21.69 -1.79 2.29
C ARG A 96 20.27 -1.31 2.58
N LEU A 97 19.86 -0.17 2.01
CA LEU A 97 18.49 0.34 2.16
C LEU A 97 17.45 -0.60 1.53
N SER A 98 17.77 -1.28 0.42
CA SER A 98 16.88 -2.28 -0.20
C SER A 98 16.79 -3.58 0.61
N MET A 99 17.88 -4.00 1.25
CA MET A 99 17.86 -5.13 2.18
C MET A 99 17.08 -4.77 3.46
N GLN A 100 17.25 -3.54 3.95
CA GLN A 100 16.50 -3.03 5.09
C GLN A 100 14.99 -3.05 4.82
N SER A 101 14.53 -2.64 3.63
CA SER A 101 13.10 -2.69 3.30
C SER A 101 12.52 -4.11 3.18
N ILE A 102 13.34 -5.13 2.89
CA ILE A 102 12.92 -6.54 2.96
C ILE A 102 12.87 -7.02 4.41
N ALA A 103 13.89 -6.70 5.22
CA ALA A 103 13.94 -7.05 6.64
C ALA A 103 12.85 -6.36 7.46
N ASP A 104 12.38 -5.20 7.01
CA ASP A 104 11.26 -4.49 7.63
C ASP A 104 9.97 -5.31 7.59
N VAL A 105 9.73 -6.04 6.51
CA VAL A 105 8.43 -6.67 6.25
C VAL A 105 8.38 -8.15 6.61
N ALA A 106 9.54 -8.79 6.78
CA ALA A 106 9.65 -10.21 7.10
C ALA A 106 10.80 -10.52 8.06
N ASN A 107 10.79 -11.67 8.73
CA ASN A 107 11.78 -12.04 9.74
C ASN A 107 13.15 -12.46 9.15
N VAL A 108 13.71 -11.64 8.26
CA VAL A 108 15.01 -11.84 7.64
C VAL A 108 16.00 -10.84 8.23
N ARG A 109 17.18 -11.32 8.64
CA ARG A 109 18.26 -10.46 9.11
C ARG A 109 19.41 -10.47 8.13
N PHE A 110 19.76 -9.29 7.62
CA PHE A 110 20.93 -9.11 6.77
C PHE A 110 22.17 -8.70 7.58
N THR A 111 23.29 -9.39 7.35
CA THR A 111 24.58 -9.05 7.98
C THR A 111 25.68 -8.94 6.93
N GLU A 112 26.32 -7.78 6.82
CA GLU A 112 27.46 -7.60 5.90
C GLU A 112 28.66 -8.41 6.37
N GLY A 113 29.17 -9.29 5.52
CA GLY A 113 30.33 -10.13 5.82
C GLY A 113 30.31 -11.45 5.06
N PRO A 114 31.40 -12.22 5.22
CA PRO A 114 31.53 -13.53 4.58
C PRO A 114 30.50 -14.50 5.15
N ARG A 115 30.25 -15.58 4.40
CA ARG A 115 29.44 -16.70 4.89
C ARG A 115 30.05 -17.29 6.16
N THR A 116 29.21 -17.51 7.16
CA THR A 116 29.57 -18.14 8.44
C THR A 116 28.82 -19.47 8.61
N ALA A 117 29.15 -20.23 9.66
CA ALA A 117 28.41 -21.44 10.01
C ALA A 117 26.95 -21.15 10.44
N ALA A 118 26.70 -19.97 11.01
CA ALA A 118 25.37 -19.51 11.40
C ALA A 118 24.54 -18.98 10.21
N SER A 119 25.18 -18.64 9.09
CA SER A 119 24.49 -18.13 7.91
C SER A 119 23.52 -19.16 7.35
N GLU A 120 22.24 -18.84 7.34
CA GLU A 120 21.17 -19.62 6.75
C GLU A 120 21.11 -19.41 5.24
N GLY A 121 21.25 -18.15 4.83
CA GLY A 121 21.49 -17.72 3.46
C GLY A 121 22.81 -16.97 3.28
N HIS A 122 23.27 -16.87 2.03
CA HIS A 122 24.40 -16.01 1.69
C HIS A 122 24.18 -15.37 0.32
N ILE A 123 24.31 -14.05 0.27
CA ILE A 123 24.17 -13.25 -0.96
C ILE A 123 25.53 -12.66 -1.29
N THR A 124 25.91 -12.71 -2.56
CA THR A 124 27.15 -12.10 -3.01
C THR A 124 26.82 -11.19 -4.19
N LEU A 125 27.30 -9.95 -4.17
CA LEU A 125 26.97 -8.95 -5.19
C LEU A 125 28.20 -8.57 -6.01
N GLY A 126 28.08 -8.45 -7.33
CA GLY A 126 29.18 -8.03 -8.22
C GLY A 126 28.69 -7.22 -9.42
N ASN A 127 29.56 -6.36 -9.95
CA ASN A 127 29.32 -5.66 -11.21
C ASN A 127 30.08 -6.34 -12.35
N PHE A 128 29.49 -6.38 -13.55
CA PHE A 128 30.14 -6.85 -14.76
C PHE A 128 29.76 -5.99 -15.97
N GLY A 129 30.62 -5.97 -17.00
CA GLY A 129 30.39 -5.22 -18.22
C GLY A 129 29.70 -6.04 -19.30
N GLN A 130 30.27 -7.18 -19.65
CA GLN A 130 29.78 -8.04 -20.74
C GLN A 130 29.86 -9.52 -20.35
N ARG A 131 28.98 -10.32 -20.94
CA ARG A 131 29.04 -11.79 -20.85
C ARG A 131 29.81 -12.38 -22.01
N ILE A 132 30.32 -13.57 -21.77
CA ILE A 132 31.10 -14.37 -22.72
C ILE A 132 30.25 -15.59 -23.07
N ASN A 133 29.89 -15.76 -24.34
CA ASN A 133 29.15 -16.94 -24.79
C ASN A 133 30.07 -18.17 -24.92
N GLY A 134 29.50 -19.35 -25.20
CA GLY A 134 30.28 -20.59 -25.37
C GLY A 134 31.31 -20.58 -26.51
N LYS A 135 31.29 -19.58 -27.39
CA LYS A 135 32.28 -19.35 -28.46
C LYS A 135 33.33 -18.31 -28.07
N GLY A 136 33.33 -17.81 -26.83
CA GLY A 136 34.26 -16.79 -26.35
C GLY A 136 33.94 -15.36 -26.79
N GLN A 137 32.76 -15.12 -27.39
CA GLN A 137 32.35 -13.81 -27.90
C GLN A 137 31.66 -12.98 -26.82
N LEU A 138 31.92 -11.67 -26.83
CA LEU A 138 31.35 -10.71 -25.89
C LEU A 138 29.96 -10.27 -26.34
N TYR A 139 29.03 -10.16 -25.39
CA TYR A 139 27.71 -9.56 -25.62
C TYR A 139 27.22 -8.84 -24.36
N ASN A 140 26.37 -7.83 -24.56
CA ASN A 140 25.73 -7.11 -23.45
C ASN A 140 24.59 -7.97 -22.89
N ASP A 141 24.48 -8.04 -21.57
CA ASP A 141 23.38 -8.72 -20.88
C ASP A 141 22.79 -7.78 -19.82
N THR A 142 21.69 -8.19 -19.19
CA THR A 142 21.06 -7.45 -18.08
C THR A 142 21.60 -7.90 -16.73
N SER A 143 21.26 -7.14 -15.68
CA SER A 143 21.40 -7.61 -14.31
C SER A 143 20.61 -8.91 -14.11
N TYR A 144 21.09 -9.75 -13.20
CA TYR A 144 20.42 -11.00 -12.85
C TYR A 144 20.88 -11.50 -11.47
N ALA A 145 20.08 -12.38 -10.89
CA ALA A 145 20.40 -13.12 -9.68
C ALA A 145 20.10 -14.61 -9.81
N VAL A 146 20.69 -15.40 -8.92
CA VAL A 146 20.48 -16.85 -8.85
C VAL A 146 19.60 -17.18 -7.65
N LEU A 147 18.44 -17.77 -7.92
CA LEU A 147 17.49 -18.22 -6.90
C LEU A 147 18.17 -19.17 -5.87
N PRO A 148 17.77 -19.11 -4.58
CA PRO A 148 18.12 -20.13 -3.61
C PRO A 148 17.67 -21.52 -4.06
N ALA A 149 18.60 -22.48 -4.06
CA ALA A 149 18.33 -23.87 -4.40
C ALA A 149 19.27 -24.79 -3.62
N PRO A 150 18.79 -25.93 -3.10
CA PRO A 150 19.62 -26.88 -2.35
C PRO A 150 20.82 -27.36 -3.18
N GLY A 151 22.02 -27.29 -2.59
CA GLY A 151 23.26 -27.77 -3.22
C GLY A 151 23.83 -26.89 -4.34
N VAL A 152 23.20 -25.75 -4.67
CA VAL A 152 23.71 -24.84 -5.70
C VAL A 152 24.66 -23.82 -5.07
N ALA A 153 25.95 -23.91 -5.41
CA ALA A 153 26.99 -23.06 -4.83
C ALA A 153 26.81 -21.56 -5.13
N SER A 154 26.20 -21.22 -6.26
CA SER A 154 25.94 -19.85 -6.69
C SER A 154 24.59 -19.30 -6.22
N SER A 155 23.84 -20.01 -5.38
CA SER A 155 22.59 -19.48 -4.84
C SER A 155 22.83 -18.16 -4.10
N GLY A 156 22.01 -17.15 -4.39
CA GLY A 156 22.18 -15.80 -3.84
C GLY A 156 23.23 -14.95 -4.57
N ASP A 157 23.88 -15.45 -5.63
CA ASP A 157 24.71 -14.61 -6.49
C ASP A 157 23.85 -13.55 -7.19
N ILE A 158 24.24 -12.29 -7.06
CA ILE A 158 23.70 -11.16 -7.79
C ILE A 158 24.80 -10.55 -8.66
N TRP A 159 24.49 -10.33 -9.93
CA TRP A 159 25.37 -9.67 -10.89
C TRP A 159 24.65 -8.51 -11.55
N PHE A 160 25.16 -7.30 -11.34
CA PHE A 160 24.65 -6.10 -11.96
C PHE A 160 25.42 -5.75 -13.24
N ALA A 161 24.69 -5.53 -14.32
CA ALA A 161 25.28 -5.11 -15.59
C ALA A 161 25.62 -3.61 -15.55
N VAL A 162 26.91 -3.28 -15.66
CA VAL A 162 27.44 -1.90 -15.66
C VAL A 162 28.34 -1.70 -16.86
N SER A 163 27.96 -0.78 -17.74
CA SER A 163 28.76 -0.43 -18.92
C SER A 163 28.78 1.08 -19.13
N LYS A 164 29.59 1.57 -20.08
CA LYS A 164 29.63 2.99 -20.43
C LYS A 164 28.25 3.57 -20.80
N GLY A 165 27.33 2.75 -21.30
CA GLY A 165 25.96 3.14 -21.65
C GLY A 165 24.89 2.67 -20.66
N ASN A 166 25.26 1.99 -19.56
CA ASN A 166 24.34 1.53 -18.53
C ASN A 166 24.98 1.72 -17.15
N THR A 167 24.64 2.82 -16.49
CA THR A 167 25.10 3.17 -15.13
C THR A 167 23.96 3.18 -14.13
N SER A 168 22.77 2.69 -14.49
CA SER A 168 21.54 2.81 -13.70
C SER A 168 21.71 2.41 -12.23
N VAL A 169 22.32 1.25 -11.97
CA VAL A 169 22.59 0.73 -10.61
C VAL A 169 23.70 1.48 -9.87
N VAL A 170 24.63 2.11 -10.60
CA VAL A 170 25.70 2.95 -10.01
C VAL A 170 25.10 4.27 -9.52
N ASP A 171 24.19 4.83 -10.33
CA ASP A 171 23.43 6.04 -10.05
C ASP A 171 22.10 5.73 -9.34
N ALA A 172 22.01 4.59 -8.64
CA ALA A 172 20.81 4.19 -7.93
C ALA A 172 20.43 5.26 -6.89
N ALA A 173 19.13 5.56 -6.84
CA ALA A 173 18.54 6.52 -5.93
C ALA A 173 17.05 6.20 -5.75
N LEU A 174 16.44 6.76 -4.72
CA LEU A 174 15.00 6.68 -4.48
C LEU A 174 14.20 6.98 -5.76
N GLY A 175 13.25 6.11 -6.08
CA GLY A 175 12.30 6.28 -7.17
C GLY A 175 12.82 5.95 -8.56
N ASN A 176 14.10 5.56 -8.72
CA ASN A 176 14.71 5.36 -10.04
C ASN A 176 14.92 3.87 -10.41
N ALA A 177 15.27 3.64 -11.68
CA ALA A 177 15.48 2.29 -12.22
C ALA A 177 16.64 1.53 -11.56
N GLY A 178 17.66 2.23 -11.06
CA GLY A 178 18.78 1.63 -10.36
C GLY A 178 18.36 0.99 -9.04
N ARG A 179 17.70 1.76 -8.17
CA ARG A 179 17.20 1.26 -6.88
C ARG A 179 16.15 0.17 -7.07
N TYR A 180 15.25 0.33 -8.05
CA TYR A 180 14.30 -0.72 -8.44
C TYR A 180 15.01 -2.03 -8.85
N THR A 181 16.05 -1.95 -9.67
CA THR A 181 16.81 -3.14 -10.11
C THR A 181 17.45 -3.85 -8.93
N ILE A 182 17.99 -3.10 -7.96
CA ILE A 182 18.56 -3.68 -6.74
C ILE A 182 17.50 -4.46 -5.96
N VAL A 183 16.31 -3.87 -5.74
CA VAL A 183 15.18 -4.54 -5.06
C VAL A 183 14.77 -5.81 -5.81
N HIS A 184 14.64 -5.72 -7.13
CA HIS A 184 14.28 -6.84 -8.00
C HIS A 184 15.27 -8.02 -7.87
N GLU A 185 16.56 -7.76 -8.01
CA GLU A 185 17.57 -8.82 -7.93
C GLU A 185 17.69 -9.40 -6.50
N LEU A 186 17.45 -8.59 -5.47
CA LEU A 186 17.34 -9.09 -4.09
C LEU A 186 16.13 -10.02 -3.91
N GLY A 187 15.02 -9.73 -4.59
CA GLY A 187 13.85 -10.62 -4.63
C GLY A 187 14.19 -12.01 -5.15
N HIS A 188 14.88 -12.09 -6.29
CA HIS A 188 15.42 -13.36 -6.80
C HIS A 188 16.43 -14.00 -5.83
N ALA A 189 17.35 -13.23 -5.24
CA ALA A 189 18.32 -13.77 -4.28
C ALA A 189 17.67 -14.28 -2.97
N LEU A 190 16.45 -13.85 -2.66
CA LEU A 190 15.62 -14.38 -1.58
C LEU A 190 14.67 -15.50 -2.06
N GLY A 191 14.46 -15.64 -3.37
CA GLY A 191 13.76 -16.76 -3.99
C GLY A 191 12.44 -16.43 -4.67
N LEU A 192 12.06 -15.16 -4.77
CA LEU A 192 10.91 -14.76 -5.58
C LEU A 192 11.25 -14.87 -7.06
N ALA A 193 10.41 -15.56 -7.83
CA ALA A 193 10.45 -15.55 -9.29
C ALA A 193 9.71 -14.32 -9.84
N HIS A 194 9.83 -14.06 -11.15
CA HIS A 194 8.95 -13.10 -11.82
C HIS A 194 7.46 -13.47 -11.65
N THR A 195 6.60 -12.47 -11.65
CA THR A 195 5.14 -12.63 -11.59
C THR A 195 4.55 -13.47 -12.73
N GLY A 196 5.23 -13.60 -13.87
CA GLY A 196 4.83 -14.50 -14.95
C GLY A 196 5.99 -15.37 -15.46
N ASP A 197 5.69 -16.27 -16.40
CA ASP A 197 6.68 -17.15 -17.02
C ASP A 197 7.39 -16.46 -18.20
N TYR A 198 8.17 -15.45 -17.84
CA TYR A 198 9.03 -14.68 -18.73
C TYR A 198 10.41 -14.47 -18.12
N ASP A 199 11.40 -14.21 -18.99
CA ASP A 199 12.77 -13.89 -18.63
C ASP A 199 13.35 -12.96 -19.70
N ARG A 200 14.05 -11.89 -19.27
CA ARG A 200 14.66 -10.80 -20.08
C ARG A 200 13.71 -9.96 -20.93
N THR A 201 12.69 -10.56 -21.53
CA THR A 201 11.69 -9.90 -22.38
C THR A 201 10.30 -10.38 -22.00
N LEU A 202 9.35 -9.45 -21.96
CA LEU A 202 7.93 -9.72 -21.76
C LEU A 202 7.18 -9.59 -23.10
N THR A 203 6.46 -10.62 -23.51
CA THR A 203 5.46 -10.53 -24.58
C THR A 203 4.05 -10.44 -24.01
N LYS A 204 3.10 -9.94 -24.81
CA LYS A 204 1.72 -9.73 -24.37
C LYS A 204 1.04 -11.04 -23.94
N GLU A 205 1.38 -12.15 -24.58
CA GLU A 205 0.82 -13.47 -24.35
C GLU A 205 1.27 -14.08 -23.01
N GLN A 206 2.37 -13.56 -22.43
CA GLN A 206 2.92 -14.02 -21.15
C GLN A 206 2.29 -13.32 -19.94
N VAL A 207 1.50 -12.26 -20.15
CA VAL A 207 0.77 -11.58 -19.08
C VAL A 207 -0.44 -12.43 -18.67
N GLY A 208 -0.29 -13.16 -17.56
CA GLY A 208 -1.25 -14.18 -17.15
C GLY A 208 -2.41 -13.69 -16.28
N TYR A 209 -2.25 -12.56 -15.58
CA TYR A 209 -3.26 -12.01 -14.67
C TYR A 209 -3.15 -10.49 -14.56
N HIS A 210 -4.20 -9.84 -14.07
CA HIS A 210 -4.33 -8.39 -14.06
C HIS A 210 -3.21 -7.72 -13.25
N GLU A 211 -2.96 -8.21 -12.05
CA GLU A 211 -2.04 -7.63 -11.06
C GLU A 211 -0.56 -7.94 -11.33
N ASP A 212 -0.23 -8.58 -12.46
CA ASP A 212 1.15 -8.61 -12.96
C ASP A 212 1.53 -7.18 -13.40
N SER A 213 2.05 -6.39 -12.45
CA SER A 213 2.59 -5.05 -12.66
C SER A 213 3.56 -4.62 -11.58
N GLN A 214 4.38 -3.63 -11.92
CA GLN A 214 5.30 -2.95 -11.00
C GLN A 214 4.63 -2.23 -9.83
N SER A 215 3.30 -2.06 -9.87
CA SER A 215 2.54 -1.51 -8.75
C SER A 215 2.19 -2.54 -7.69
N HIS A 216 2.11 -3.82 -8.07
CA HIS A 216 1.82 -4.90 -7.13
C HIS A 216 3.08 -5.67 -6.73
N SER A 217 4.06 -5.80 -7.63
CA SER A 217 5.30 -6.53 -7.37
C SER A 217 6.49 -5.93 -8.11
N ALA A 218 7.58 -5.71 -7.38
CA ALA A 218 8.89 -5.38 -7.93
C ALA A 218 9.46 -6.52 -8.79
N MET A 219 8.87 -7.73 -8.76
CA MET A 219 9.26 -8.86 -9.60
C MET A 219 8.61 -8.83 -10.99
N SER A 220 7.72 -7.87 -11.26
CA SER A 220 7.07 -7.74 -12.57
C SER A 220 7.92 -6.99 -13.60
N TYR A 221 7.88 -7.47 -14.84
CA TYR A 221 8.43 -6.74 -16.00
C TYR A 221 7.42 -5.79 -16.64
N ARG A 222 6.15 -5.92 -16.28
CA ARG A 222 5.11 -5.01 -16.73
C ARG A 222 5.23 -3.72 -15.91
N GLY A 223 5.23 -2.58 -16.61
CA GLY A 223 5.29 -1.27 -15.97
C GLY A 223 4.12 -1.04 -15.00
N GLU A 224 4.08 0.14 -14.38
CA GLU A 224 3.13 0.51 -13.32
C GLU A 224 1.65 0.48 -13.76
N ARG A 225 1.40 0.52 -15.07
CA ARG A 225 0.06 0.71 -15.61
C ARG A 225 -0.76 -0.59 -15.63
N THR A 226 -1.50 -0.77 -14.55
CA THR A 226 -2.66 -1.68 -14.44
C THR A 226 -3.94 -0.88 -14.27
N GLY A 227 -4.74 -0.78 -15.34
CA GLY A 227 -6.00 -0.07 -15.30
C GLY A 227 -5.81 1.42 -15.01
N TYR A 228 -6.15 1.83 -13.79
CA TYR A 228 -6.16 3.24 -13.36
C TYR A 228 -4.80 3.73 -12.83
N MET A 229 -3.87 2.82 -12.49
CA MET A 229 -2.60 3.15 -11.82
C MET A 229 -1.65 3.94 -12.72
N ASN A 230 -0.95 4.91 -12.13
CA ASN A 230 0.02 5.77 -12.81
C ASN A 230 0.97 6.44 -11.79
N HIS A 231 2.23 6.00 -11.80
CA HIS A 231 3.30 6.53 -10.93
C HIS A 231 4.15 7.61 -11.60
N ALA A 232 3.75 8.09 -12.79
CA ALA A 232 4.45 9.12 -13.56
C ALA A 232 5.95 8.85 -13.76
N GLY A 233 6.30 7.58 -14.03
CA GLY A 233 7.66 7.11 -14.29
C GLY A 233 8.50 6.83 -13.04
N MET A 234 7.98 7.10 -11.84
CA MET A 234 8.63 6.69 -10.59
C MET A 234 8.54 5.17 -10.43
N ARG A 235 9.57 4.57 -9.85
CA ARG A 235 9.64 3.13 -9.60
C ARG A 235 9.75 2.84 -8.11
N ALA A 236 9.19 1.71 -7.69
CA ALA A 236 9.30 1.22 -6.32
C ALA A 236 10.76 1.10 -5.88
N SER A 237 11.05 1.50 -4.64
CA SER A 237 12.37 1.41 -4.00
C SER A 237 12.41 0.42 -2.82
N ALA A 238 11.32 -0.32 -2.66
CA ALA A 238 11.06 -1.32 -1.63
C ALA A 238 10.07 -2.38 -2.17
N PRO A 239 9.92 -3.53 -1.49
CA PRO A 239 8.87 -4.51 -1.81
C PRO A 239 7.49 -3.85 -1.97
N GLN A 240 6.70 -4.32 -2.93
CA GLN A 240 5.31 -3.90 -3.13
C GLN A 240 4.34 -4.95 -2.53
N LEU A 241 3.03 -4.69 -2.63
CA LEU A 241 1.98 -5.45 -1.92
C LEU A 241 2.10 -6.99 -2.05
N ASP A 242 2.33 -7.50 -3.25
CA ASP A 242 2.45 -8.94 -3.52
C ASP A 242 3.82 -9.49 -3.10
N ASP A 243 4.87 -8.67 -3.14
CA ASP A 243 6.20 -9.04 -2.64
C ASP A 243 6.19 -9.21 -1.12
N ILE A 244 5.55 -8.27 -0.41
CA ILE A 244 5.40 -8.32 1.06
C ILE A 244 4.64 -9.60 1.43
N SER A 245 3.48 -9.82 0.82
CA SER A 245 2.67 -11.03 1.03
C SER A 245 3.48 -12.32 0.78
N ALA A 246 4.31 -12.32 -0.27
CA ALA A 246 5.19 -13.45 -0.57
C ALA A 246 6.27 -13.64 0.49
N TYR A 247 6.99 -12.58 0.90
CA TYR A 247 8.01 -12.69 1.93
C TYR A 247 7.42 -13.16 3.26
N GLN A 248 6.31 -12.58 3.71
CA GLN A 248 5.69 -12.91 4.99
C GLN A 248 5.20 -14.35 5.03
N ARG A 249 4.66 -14.87 3.92
CA ARG A 249 4.27 -16.27 3.83
C ARG A 249 5.44 -17.23 4.02
N LYS A 250 6.63 -16.87 3.52
CA LYS A 250 7.81 -17.75 3.54
C LYS A 250 8.67 -17.55 4.79
N TYR A 251 8.88 -16.30 5.18
CA TYR A 251 9.83 -15.89 6.21
C TYR A 251 9.15 -15.36 7.48
N GLY A 252 7.82 -15.35 7.54
CA GLY A 252 7.04 -14.78 8.65
C GLY A 252 7.00 -13.25 8.60
N ALA A 253 5.89 -12.68 9.05
CA ALA A 253 5.73 -11.23 9.19
C ALA A 253 6.55 -10.69 10.37
N ASN A 254 7.17 -9.52 10.16
CA ASN A 254 7.99 -8.87 11.18
C ASN A 254 7.18 -7.81 11.93
N HIS A 255 6.57 -8.21 13.04
CA HIS A 255 5.79 -7.32 13.92
C HIS A 255 6.66 -6.48 14.87
N ASP A 256 7.99 -6.62 14.85
CA ASP A 256 8.87 -5.69 15.59
C ASP A 256 9.10 -4.38 14.82
N THR A 257 8.86 -4.38 13.52
CA THR A 257 9.04 -3.20 12.68
C THR A 257 7.93 -2.20 12.94
N ARG A 258 8.30 -0.98 13.35
CA ARG A 258 7.40 0.18 13.47
C ARG A 258 6.18 -0.03 14.37
N LYS A 259 6.25 -0.98 15.30
CA LYS A 259 5.16 -1.36 16.24
C LYS A 259 4.67 -0.30 17.24
N ASP A 260 5.16 0.92 17.14
CA ASP A 260 4.79 2.08 17.94
C ASP A 260 4.26 3.14 16.96
N ASP A 261 3.59 4.19 17.46
CA ASP A 261 2.95 5.23 16.63
C ASP A 261 3.85 5.78 15.51
N THR A 262 3.50 5.49 14.27
CA THR A 262 4.27 5.84 13.09
C THR A 262 3.49 6.78 12.17
N THR A 263 4.14 7.87 11.76
CA THR A 263 3.67 8.75 10.69
C THR A 263 4.37 8.42 9.37
N TYR A 264 3.58 8.28 8.31
CA TYR A 264 4.01 8.02 6.93
C TYR A 264 3.67 9.22 6.05
N GLY A 265 4.49 9.52 5.05
CA GLY A 265 4.31 10.71 4.19
C GLY A 265 5.04 11.93 4.73
N PHE A 266 4.34 13.07 4.84
CA PHE A 266 4.87 14.25 5.51
C PHE A 266 5.12 13.97 6.99
N ASN A 267 6.06 14.69 7.59
CA ASN A 267 6.40 14.56 9.01
C ASN A 267 6.76 13.13 9.45
N SER A 268 7.19 12.28 8.50
CA SER A 268 7.40 10.87 8.78
C SER A 268 8.50 10.61 9.80
N ASN A 269 8.23 9.70 10.73
CA ASN A 269 9.18 9.14 11.70
C ASN A 269 9.53 7.68 11.39
N SER A 270 9.20 7.19 10.18
CA SER A 270 9.42 5.79 9.76
C SER A 270 10.91 5.42 9.57
N ASP A 271 11.80 6.42 9.54
CA ASP A 271 13.21 6.29 9.19
C ASP A 271 13.44 5.58 7.83
N ARG A 272 12.54 5.73 6.86
CA ARG A 272 12.66 5.14 5.51
C ARG A 272 12.47 6.18 4.40
N ASP A 273 13.43 6.24 3.49
CA ASP A 273 13.43 7.15 2.35
C ASP A 273 12.18 7.01 1.47
N PHE A 274 11.71 5.78 1.22
CA PHE A 274 10.55 5.51 0.39
C PHE A 274 9.20 5.74 1.08
N LEU A 275 9.18 6.05 2.37
CA LEU A 275 7.99 6.29 3.19
C LEU A 275 7.88 7.75 3.68
N SER A 276 8.85 8.60 3.33
CA SER A 276 8.90 10.00 3.73
C SER A 276 8.71 10.93 2.54
N VAL A 277 7.95 12.00 2.75
CA VAL A 277 7.72 13.10 1.82
C VAL A 277 8.15 14.39 2.52
N ASN A 278 9.09 15.14 1.95
CA ASN A 278 9.63 16.35 2.59
C ASN A 278 9.04 17.63 1.98
N THR A 279 8.62 17.57 0.71
CA THR A 279 8.05 18.71 -0.01
C THR A 279 6.87 18.27 -0.87
N ALA A 280 5.98 19.21 -1.21
CA ALA A 280 4.84 18.99 -2.13
C ALA A 280 5.22 18.47 -3.53
N LYS A 281 6.51 18.47 -3.89
CA LYS A 281 7.02 17.95 -5.16
C LYS A 281 7.51 16.51 -5.05
N ASP A 282 7.80 16.06 -3.84
CA ASP A 282 8.25 14.69 -3.59
C ASP A 282 7.08 13.76 -3.89
N LYS A 283 7.41 12.58 -4.41
CA LYS A 283 6.44 11.54 -4.77
C LYS A 283 6.72 10.32 -3.92
N MET A 284 5.66 9.60 -3.57
CA MET A 284 5.75 8.36 -2.81
C MET A 284 5.19 7.22 -3.64
N VAL A 285 5.96 6.14 -3.79
CA VAL A 285 5.50 4.85 -4.36
C VAL A 285 5.90 3.76 -3.38
N ALA A 286 4.92 3.22 -2.64
CA ALA A 286 5.18 2.35 -1.50
C ALA A 286 4.01 1.41 -1.19
N ALA A 287 4.34 0.25 -0.63
CA ALA A 287 3.43 -0.57 0.16
C ALA A 287 3.88 -0.50 1.63
N ILE A 288 2.97 -0.10 2.51
CA ILE A 288 3.23 0.15 3.92
C ILE A 288 2.98 -1.14 4.70
N TRP A 289 4.01 -1.61 5.39
CA TRP A 289 3.89 -2.62 6.43
C TRP A 289 4.11 -1.95 7.78
N ASP A 290 3.25 -2.22 8.74
CA ASP A 290 3.38 -1.79 10.12
C ASP A 290 3.11 -2.98 11.06
N GLY A 291 3.88 -3.06 12.15
CA GLY A 291 3.74 -4.07 13.18
C GLY A 291 2.69 -3.76 14.25
N GLY A 292 2.20 -2.51 14.33
CA GLY A 292 1.18 -2.02 15.26
C GLY A 292 1.47 -0.60 15.76
N GLY A 293 0.62 -0.09 16.65
CA GLY A 293 0.71 1.31 17.11
C GLY A 293 -0.57 2.06 16.78
N ASN A 294 -0.53 3.37 16.86
CA ASN A 294 -1.55 4.26 16.31
C ASN A 294 -0.92 5.13 15.21
N ASP A 295 -1.11 4.72 13.97
CA ASP A 295 -0.36 5.18 12.82
C ASP A 295 -1.11 6.21 12.00
N THR A 296 -0.38 7.05 11.26
CA THR A 296 -0.96 8.14 10.48
C THR A 296 -0.39 8.19 9.07
N LEU A 297 -1.28 8.22 8.06
CA LEU A 297 -0.93 8.71 6.73
C LEU A 297 -1.06 10.24 6.69
N ASP A 298 0.06 10.95 6.69
CA ASP A 298 0.08 12.41 6.60
C ASP A 298 0.42 12.85 5.17
N PHE A 299 -0.61 13.34 4.47
CA PHE A 299 -0.51 13.86 3.12
C PHE A 299 -0.85 15.37 3.04
N SER A 300 -0.73 16.05 4.19
CA SER A 300 -1.14 17.46 4.38
C SER A 300 -0.45 18.48 3.49
N GLY A 301 0.78 18.20 3.05
CA GLY A 301 1.54 19.10 2.20
C GLY A 301 1.18 19.05 0.71
N TYR A 302 0.27 18.17 0.29
CA TYR A 302 -0.18 18.09 -1.11
C TYR A 302 -1.38 19.01 -1.39
N THR A 303 -1.52 19.41 -2.66
CA THR A 303 -2.58 20.33 -3.10
C THR A 303 -3.47 19.74 -4.20
N GLN A 304 -3.08 18.58 -4.73
CA GLN A 304 -3.87 17.82 -5.68
C GLN A 304 -4.98 17.10 -4.93
N LEU A 305 -6.11 16.87 -5.59
CA LEU A 305 -7.11 15.91 -5.11
C LEU A 305 -6.46 14.55 -4.85
N GLN A 306 -6.73 14.00 -3.68
CA GLN A 306 -6.26 12.71 -3.21
C GLN A 306 -7.42 11.75 -3.00
N ARG A 307 -7.12 10.46 -3.07
CA ARG A 307 -8.04 9.40 -2.65
C ARG A 307 -7.29 8.47 -1.72
N ILE A 308 -7.62 8.54 -0.44
CA ILE A 308 -6.90 7.88 0.65
C ILE A 308 -7.80 6.77 1.18
N SER A 309 -7.28 5.54 1.22
CA SER A 309 -7.92 4.42 1.91
C SER A 309 -7.00 3.89 3.00
N LEU A 310 -7.55 3.70 4.19
CA LEU A 310 -6.88 3.07 5.33
C LEU A 310 -7.07 1.55 5.38
N ARG A 311 -7.73 0.96 4.38
CA ARG A 311 -7.98 -0.48 4.32
C ARG A 311 -6.74 -1.21 3.83
N GLU A 312 -6.39 -2.29 4.53
CA GLU A 312 -5.36 -3.22 4.05
C GLU A 312 -5.64 -3.73 2.63
N GLY A 313 -4.59 -4.02 1.87
CA GLY A 313 -4.68 -4.57 0.52
C GLY A 313 -5.19 -3.60 -0.55
N THR A 314 -5.55 -2.38 -0.18
CA THR A 314 -6.05 -1.35 -1.12
C THR A 314 -4.97 -0.33 -1.48
N PHE A 315 -5.23 0.43 -2.54
CA PHE A 315 -4.36 1.50 -2.99
C PHE A 315 -4.98 2.87 -2.78
N SER A 316 -4.12 3.88 -2.65
CA SER A 316 -4.45 5.30 -2.56
C SER A 316 -3.86 6.07 -3.76
N ASP A 317 -4.55 7.13 -4.17
CA ASP A 317 -4.10 8.12 -5.16
C ASP A 317 -3.56 9.35 -4.40
N VAL A 318 -2.25 9.52 -4.32
CA VAL A 318 -1.61 10.51 -3.43
C VAL A 318 -0.62 11.38 -4.21
N GLY A 319 -0.57 12.68 -3.91
CA GLY A 319 0.44 13.60 -4.47
C GLY A 319 0.38 13.74 -6.01
N GLY A 320 -0.82 13.63 -6.59
CA GLY A 320 -1.05 13.69 -8.05
C GLY A 320 -0.68 12.41 -8.82
N LEU A 321 -0.35 11.33 -8.12
CA LEU A 321 -0.21 9.99 -8.69
C LEU A 321 -1.49 9.17 -8.53
N LYS A 322 -1.52 7.96 -9.09
CA LYS A 322 -2.65 7.02 -8.95
C LYS A 322 -2.17 5.63 -8.57
N GLY A 323 -2.83 5.04 -7.57
CA GLY A 323 -2.50 3.73 -7.02
C GLY A 323 -1.03 3.57 -6.67
N ASN A 324 -0.47 4.57 -5.99
CA ASN A 324 0.96 4.67 -5.70
C ASN A 324 1.30 4.37 -4.23
N VAL A 325 0.36 4.55 -3.31
CA VAL A 325 0.52 4.14 -1.91
C VAL A 325 -0.44 2.99 -1.65
N SER A 326 -0.01 1.94 -0.97
CA SER A 326 -0.87 0.82 -0.53
C SER A 326 -0.55 0.44 0.90
N ILE A 327 -1.49 -0.22 1.56
CA ILE A 327 -1.30 -0.82 2.88
C ILE A 327 -1.19 -2.33 2.70
N ALA A 328 -0.16 -2.94 3.28
CA ALA A 328 0.06 -4.38 3.21
C ALA A 328 -1.04 -5.16 3.93
N TYR A 329 -1.31 -6.38 3.48
CA TYR A 329 -2.20 -7.29 4.21
C TYR A 329 -1.60 -7.59 5.60
N GLY A 330 -2.44 -7.54 6.62
CA GLY A 330 -2.12 -7.71 8.04
C GLY A 330 -1.61 -6.44 8.73
N ALA A 331 -1.44 -5.33 8.02
CA ALA A 331 -1.09 -4.03 8.63
C ALA A 331 -2.37 -3.22 8.88
N MET A 332 -2.41 -2.51 10.01
CA MET A 332 -3.47 -1.56 10.37
C MET A 332 -2.90 -0.16 10.34
N ILE A 333 -3.66 0.81 9.82
CA ILE A 333 -3.33 2.23 9.92
C ILE A 333 -4.59 2.97 10.36
N GLU A 334 -4.49 3.70 11.46
CA GLU A 334 -5.66 4.25 12.15
C GLU A 334 -6.05 5.62 11.62
N ASN A 335 -5.10 6.44 11.16
CA ASN A 335 -5.35 7.86 10.93
C ASN A 335 -4.92 8.31 9.54
N ALA A 336 -5.60 9.33 9.02
CA ALA A 336 -5.20 10.01 7.80
C ALA A 336 -5.42 11.52 7.87
N ILE A 337 -4.51 12.26 7.23
CA ILE A 337 -4.57 13.70 7.06
C ILE A 337 -4.48 13.99 5.55
N GLY A 338 -5.56 14.52 5.00
CA GLY A 338 -5.65 15.04 3.63
C GLY A 338 -4.92 16.37 3.47
N GLY A 339 -4.94 16.89 2.25
CA GLY A 339 -4.18 18.06 1.82
C GLY A 339 -5.02 19.32 1.72
N SER A 340 -4.67 20.17 0.75
CA SER A 340 -5.46 21.36 0.39
C SER A 340 -6.32 21.17 -0.87
N GLY A 341 -6.48 19.92 -1.32
CA GLY A 341 -7.30 19.54 -2.47
C GLY A 341 -8.60 18.91 -1.99
N ASN A 342 -9.58 18.76 -2.89
CA ASN A 342 -10.86 18.13 -2.57
C ASN A 342 -10.69 16.61 -2.44
N ASP A 343 -10.40 16.12 -1.26
CA ASP A 343 -9.94 14.76 -1.01
C ASP A 343 -11.10 13.79 -0.75
N LEU A 344 -10.89 12.51 -1.06
CA LEU A 344 -11.77 11.42 -0.66
C LEU A 344 -11.02 10.51 0.32
N MET A 345 -11.55 10.34 1.52
CA MET A 345 -10.94 9.57 2.59
C MET A 345 -11.88 8.48 3.06
N VAL A 346 -11.38 7.25 3.08
CA VAL A 346 -12.11 6.07 3.56
C VAL A 346 -11.29 5.42 4.67
N GLY A 347 -11.87 5.33 5.85
CA GLY A 347 -11.35 4.60 6.99
C GLY A 347 -11.42 3.07 6.82
N ASN A 348 -11.29 2.36 7.92
CA ASN A 348 -11.32 0.90 7.99
C ASN A 348 -12.25 0.45 9.12
N GLU A 349 -12.04 -0.74 9.69
CA GLU A 349 -12.93 -1.30 10.71
C GLU A 349 -12.60 -0.90 12.15
N VAL A 350 -11.53 -0.12 12.36
CA VAL A 350 -11.13 0.39 13.67
C VAL A 350 -11.47 1.87 13.79
N ALA A 351 -11.47 2.39 15.02
CA ALA A 351 -11.66 3.82 15.24
C ALA A 351 -10.57 4.64 14.54
N ASN A 352 -10.98 5.48 13.58
CA ASN A 352 -10.08 6.30 12.79
C ASN A 352 -10.13 7.78 13.18
N GLU A 353 -8.99 8.49 13.10
CA GLU A 353 -8.98 9.95 12.97
C GLU A 353 -8.78 10.35 11.51
N LEU A 354 -9.80 10.96 10.91
CA LEU A 354 -9.74 11.46 9.52
C LEU A 354 -9.84 12.98 9.51
N LYS A 355 -8.83 13.64 8.93
CA LYS A 355 -8.77 15.10 8.80
C LYS A 355 -8.68 15.47 7.32
N GLY A 356 -9.75 16.06 6.76
CA GLY A 356 -9.84 16.45 5.35
C GLY A 356 -8.80 17.49 4.97
N GLY A 357 -8.85 18.64 5.64
CA GLY A 357 -7.84 19.69 5.49
C GLY A 357 -8.44 20.97 4.94
N GLU A 358 -7.94 21.45 3.79
CA GLU A 358 -8.65 22.46 3.01
C GLU A 358 -9.18 21.83 1.73
N GLY A 359 -10.33 22.27 1.25
CA GLY A 359 -10.97 21.67 0.08
C GLY A 359 -12.39 21.23 0.41
N ASP A 360 -13.13 20.81 -0.61
CA ASP A 360 -14.44 20.18 -0.39
C ASP A 360 -14.22 18.66 -0.25
N ASP A 361 -14.07 18.17 0.98
CA ASP A 361 -13.59 16.82 1.28
C ASP A 361 -14.72 15.83 1.53
N TRP A 362 -14.54 14.57 1.15
CA TRP A 362 -15.47 13.47 1.40
C TRP A 362 -14.87 12.46 2.37
N LEU A 363 -15.47 12.34 3.55
CA LEU A 363 -15.00 11.47 4.63
C LEU A 363 -16.00 10.34 4.86
N TYR A 364 -15.51 9.11 4.85
CA TYR A 364 -16.25 7.90 5.19
C TYR A 364 -15.47 7.11 6.24
N GLY A 365 -15.88 7.20 7.51
CA GLY A 365 -15.21 6.53 8.63
C GLY A 365 -15.22 5.00 8.49
N ALA A 366 -16.35 4.46 8.04
CA ALA A 366 -16.65 3.02 7.98
C ALA A 366 -17.10 2.46 9.33
N GLU A 367 -16.53 1.35 9.83
CA GLU A 367 -16.95 0.79 11.12
C GLU A 367 -15.96 1.27 12.19
N GLY A 368 -16.44 1.63 13.37
CA GLY A 368 -15.56 2.17 14.40
C GLY A 368 -16.30 3.18 15.26
N ALA A 369 -15.56 3.86 16.14
CA ALA A 369 -16.00 5.11 16.73
C ALA A 369 -15.08 6.19 16.21
N ASP A 370 -15.39 6.71 15.03
CA ASP A 370 -14.48 7.54 14.28
C ASP A 370 -14.55 8.99 14.72
N THR A 371 -13.42 9.69 14.60
CA THR A 371 -13.36 11.12 14.84
C THR A 371 -12.99 11.83 13.54
N LEU A 372 -13.90 12.68 13.06
CA LEU A 372 -13.87 13.23 11.71
C LEU A 372 -13.77 14.76 11.78
N TRP A 373 -12.84 15.31 11.02
CA TRP A 373 -12.69 16.74 10.79
C TRP A 373 -12.74 17.01 9.30
N GLY A 374 -13.71 17.80 8.85
CA GLY A 374 -13.77 18.26 7.46
C GLY A 374 -12.65 19.25 7.19
N GLY A 375 -12.50 20.22 8.09
CA GLY A 375 -11.58 21.33 7.95
C GLY A 375 -12.25 22.53 7.27
N LYS A 376 -11.56 23.13 6.29
CA LYS A 376 -12.09 24.28 5.55
C LYS A 376 -12.65 23.84 4.22
N GLY A 377 -13.93 24.09 4.00
CA GLY A 377 -14.58 23.93 2.71
C GLY A 377 -16.00 23.46 2.91
N LYS A 378 -16.56 22.80 1.90
CA LYS A 378 -17.88 22.17 2.01
C LYS A 378 -17.70 20.67 2.08
N ASP A 379 -17.65 20.17 3.30
CA ASP A 379 -17.27 18.79 3.55
C ASP A 379 -18.47 17.88 3.62
N LEU A 380 -18.26 16.62 3.25
CA LEU A 380 -19.28 15.59 3.25
C LEU A 380 -18.85 14.44 4.14
N PHE A 381 -19.62 14.20 5.21
CA PHE A 381 -19.46 13.05 6.09
C PHE A 381 -20.50 11.99 5.73
N ALA A 382 -20.06 10.87 5.15
CA ALA A 382 -20.95 9.87 4.55
C ALA A 382 -21.02 8.58 5.37
N TYR A 383 -22.22 8.01 5.45
CA TYR A 383 -22.54 6.78 6.18
C TYR A 383 -23.33 5.82 5.29
N GLY A 384 -22.77 4.64 5.11
CA GLY A 384 -23.26 3.60 4.21
C GLY A 384 -24.29 2.72 4.87
N ARG A 385 -24.16 2.48 6.18
CA ARG A 385 -25.03 1.59 6.96
C ARG A 385 -25.18 2.09 8.39
N ALA A 386 -26.20 1.60 9.10
CA ALA A 386 -26.39 1.95 10.50
C ALA A 386 -25.25 1.45 11.41
N SER A 387 -24.58 0.36 11.01
CA SER A 387 -23.41 -0.20 11.71
C SER A 387 -22.18 0.71 11.67
N ASP A 388 -22.15 1.70 10.77
CA ASP A 388 -21.00 2.57 10.60
C ASP A 388 -20.83 3.52 11.80
N SER A 389 -21.91 3.81 12.56
CA SER A 389 -21.83 4.67 13.74
C SER A 389 -22.91 4.27 14.73
N THR A 390 -22.57 3.40 15.67
CA THR A 390 -23.54 2.74 16.56
C THR A 390 -23.71 3.47 17.88
N GLN A 391 -24.72 3.12 18.68
CA GLN A 391 -24.83 3.66 20.05
C GLN A 391 -23.63 3.30 20.95
N ALA A 392 -23.03 2.12 20.76
CA ALA A 392 -21.89 1.66 21.55
C ALA A 392 -20.56 2.27 21.08
N ALA A 393 -20.50 2.65 19.80
CA ALA A 393 -19.35 3.24 19.14
C ALA A 393 -19.85 4.34 18.19
N PRO A 394 -20.26 5.51 18.72
CA PRO A 394 -20.77 6.59 17.89
C PRO A 394 -19.62 7.44 17.36
N ASP A 395 -19.72 7.80 16.09
CA ASP A 395 -18.81 8.74 15.45
C ASP A 395 -19.01 10.16 15.96
N ARG A 396 -17.96 10.95 15.77
CA ARG A 396 -17.87 12.33 16.18
C ARG A 396 -17.35 13.18 15.04
N ILE A 397 -18.19 14.08 14.53
CA ILE A 397 -17.76 15.16 13.64
C ILE A 397 -17.39 16.35 14.52
N MET A 398 -16.18 16.89 14.36
CA MET A 398 -15.57 17.78 15.34
C MET A 398 -15.56 19.26 14.95
N ASP A 399 -15.87 19.61 13.70
CA ASP A 399 -15.76 20.97 13.18
C ASP A 399 -16.89 21.37 12.22
N PHE A 400 -18.06 20.76 12.37
CA PHE A 400 -19.17 20.91 11.43
C PHE A 400 -19.72 22.34 11.32
N VAL A 401 -19.83 22.83 10.09
CA VAL A 401 -20.40 24.14 9.74
C VAL A 401 -21.72 23.96 8.98
N SER A 402 -22.83 24.19 9.70
CA SER A 402 -24.18 24.13 9.11
C SER A 402 -24.35 25.11 7.94
N GLY A 403 -24.99 24.64 6.87
CA GLY A 403 -25.15 25.38 5.61
C GLY A 403 -23.98 25.24 4.64
N GLU A 404 -22.80 24.81 5.10
CA GLU A 404 -21.62 24.53 4.29
C GLU A 404 -21.43 23.01 4.16
N ASP A 405 -21.29 22.33 5.30
CA ASP A 405 -21.07 20.89 5.38
C ASP A 405 -22.36 20.09 5.26
N ARG A 406 -22.20 18.79 5.00
CA ARG A 406 -23.28 17.84 4.81
C ARG A 406 -22.99 16.52 5.51
N VAL A 407 -24.05 15.95 6.10
CA VAL A 407 -24.06 14.58 6.61
C VAL A 407 -24.91 13.74 5.67
N ASP A 408 -24.31 12.75 5.01
CA ASP A 408 -25.02 11.86 4.08
C ASP A 408 -25.27 10.49 4.70
N VAL A 409 -26.53 10.27 5.07
CA VAL A 409 -27.07 9.00 5.60
C VAL A 409 -27.95 8.31 4.56
N SER A 410 -27.79 8.64 3.28
CA SER A 410 -28.57 8.01 2.20
C SER A 410 -28.28 6.52 2.06
N GLY A 411 -27.08 6.08 2.44
CA GLY A 411 -26.73 4.66 2.58
C GLY A 411 -27.51 3.98 3.69
N VAL A 412 -27.50 4.58 4.89
CA VAL A 412 -28.29 4.13 6.04
C VAL A 412 -29.75 3.98 5.63
N ARG A 413 -30.36 5.02 5.05
CA ARG A 413 -31.74 4.98 4.56
C ARG A 413 -31.95 3.89 3.50
N ALA A 414 -31.06 3.78 2.51
CA ALA A 414 -31.16 2.80 1.45
C ALA A 414 -31.10 1.35 1.99
N SER A 415 -30.26 1.10 2.99
CA SER A 415 -30.14 -0.20 3.66
C SER A 415 -31.44 -0.64 4.37
N LEU A 416 -32.26 0.33 4.79
CA LEU A 416 -33.59 0.10 5.39
C LEU A 416 -34.69 -0.10 4.35
N GLY A 417 -34.43 0.18 3.06
CA GLY A 417 -35.43 0.07 2.00
C GLY A 417 -36.58 1.09 2.09
N ILE A 418 -36.35 2.23 2.75
CA ILE A 418 -37.37 3.26 2.98
C ILE A 418 -37.19 4.47 2.04
N ALA A 419 -38.30 5.12 1.69
CA ALA A 419 -38.28 6.25 0.76
C ALA A 419 -37.62 7.50 1.36
N GLN A 420 -37.90 7.80 2.63
CA GLN A 420 -37.40 8.97 3.35
C GLN A 420 -37.34 8.68 4.86
N LEU A 421 -36.47 9.37 5.58
CA LEU A 421 -36.49 9.38 7.05
C LEU A 421 -37.71 10.17 7.57
N THR A 422 -38.23 9.76 8.72
CA THR A 422 -39.30 10.50 9.43
C THR A 422 -38.71 11.18 10.65
N PHE A 423 -38.54 12.50 10.59
CA PHE A 423 -38.01 13.24 11.74
C PHE A 423 -39.06 13.41 12.84
N VAL A 424 -38.72 12.99 14.06
CA VAL A 424 -39.58 13.01 15.24
C VAL A 424 -38.90 13.71 16.41
N ASP A 425 -39.70 14.21 17.36
CA ASP A 425 -39.19 14.81 18.60
C ASP A 425 -39.00 13.76 19.73
N ALA A 426 -39.58 12.57 19.55
CA ALA A 426 -39.40 11.40 20.40
C ALA A 426 -39.67 10.12 19.59
N PHE A 427 -38.87 9.08 19.80
CA PHE A 427 -39.05 7.80 19.10
C PHE A 427 -40.32 7.07 19.55
N SER A 428 -41.08 6.57 18.59
CA SER A 428 -42.08 5.52 18.81
C SER A 428 -41.46 4.12 18.73
N GLY A 429 -40.23 4.03 18.22
CA GLY A 429 -39.50 2.79 17.95
C GLY A 429 -39.74 2.25 16.54
N ALA A 430 -40.35 3.05 15.66
CA ALA A 430 -40.58 2.67 14.27
C ALA A 430 -39.29 2.83 13.44
N MET A 431 -39.06 1.86 12.55
CA MET A 431 -37.92 1.90 11.62
C MET A 431 -38.00 3.13 10.70
N GLY A 432 -36.88 3.82 10.52
CA GLY A 432 -36.77 5.02 9.71
C GLY A 432 -37.15 6.32 10.43
N GLU A 433 -37.53 6.25 11.72
CA GLU A 433 -37.58 7.45 12.55
C GLU A 433 -36.16 8.00 12.78
N ALA A 434 -36.03 9.32 12.71
CA ALA A 434 -34.80 10.04 13.00
C ALA A 434 -35.06 11.14 14.02
N MET A 435 -34.16 11.31 14.99
CA MET A 435 -34.23 12.35 15.99
C MET A 435 -32.97 13.22 15.89
N LEU A 436 -33.18 14.54 15.83
CA LEU A 436 -32.10 15.52 15.75
C LEU A 436 -32.22 16.45 16.95
N THR A 437 -31.24 16.41 17.84
CA THR A 437 -31.19 17.25 19.05
C THR A 437 -29.96 18.16 19.01
N TYR A 438 -30.04 19.30 19.69
CA TYR A 438 -28.92 20.23 19.87
C TYR A 438 -28.83 20.67 21.32
N ASN A 439 -27.65 20.52 21.92
CA ASN A 439 -27.34 21.02 23.24
C ASN A 439 -26.55 22.34 23.12
N PRO A 440 -27.15 23.50 23.44
CA PRO A 440 -26.47 24.79 23.29
C PRO A 440 -25.36 25.04 24.31
N VAL A 441 -25.30 24.28 25.40
CA VAL A 441 -24.24 24.38 26.41
C VAL A 441 -22.99 23.64 25.92
N LEU A 442 -23.17 22.43 25.40
CA LEU A 442 -22.07 21.63 24.85
C LEU A 442 -21.71 22.05 23.41
N LYS A 443 -22.60 22.81 22.74
CA LYS A 443 -22.53 23.11 21.31
C LYS A 443 -22.46 21.85 20.44
N MET A 444 -23.18 20.81 20.87
CA MET A 444 -23.20 19.51 20.21
C MET A 444 -24.60 19.20 19.71
N SER A 445 -24.71 18.75 18.47
CA SER A 445 -25.88 18.04 17.96
C SER A 445 -25.74 16.53 18.10
N SER A 446 -26.87 15.83 18.22
CA SER A 446 -26.96 14.37 18.08
C SER A 446 -27.95 14.04 16.97
N LEU A 447 -27.56 13.17 16.04
CA LEU A 447 -28.45 12.55 15.06
C LEU A 447 -28.58 11.06 15.40
N GLU A 448 -29.81 10.63 15.69
CA GLU A 448 -30.11 9.24 16.00
C GLU A 448 -31.12 8.69 14.98
N ILE A 449 -30.90 7.48 14.45
CA ILE A 449 -31.81 6.84 13.48
C ILE A 449 -32.15 5.42 13.95
N CYS A 450 -33.45 5.11 13.99
CA CYS A 450 -33.97 3.77 14.26
C CYS A 450 -33.84 2.89 13.00
N ALA A 451 -32.82 2.03 12.96
CA ALA A 451 -32.59 1.08 11.86
C ALA A 451 -33.27 -0.28 12.11
N ALA A 452 -33.62 -0.56 13.36
CA ALA A 452 -34.33 -1.72 13.84
C ALA A 452 -35.39 -1.27 14.87
N PRO A 453 -36.40 -2.11 15.17
CA PRO A 453 -37.43 -1.74 16.14
C PRO A 453 -36.87 -1.51 17.54
N ASN A 454 -37.45 -0.53 18.24
CA ASN A 454 -37.31 -0.25 19.69
C ASN A 454 -36.07 0.51 20.18
N GLU A 455 -35.02 0.70 19.39
CA GLU A 455 -33.85 1.52 19.80
C GLU A 455 -33.13 2.17 18.60
N PRO A 456 -32.48 3.34 18.78
CA PRO A 456 -31.65 3.93 17.75
C PRO A 456 -30.39 3.07 17.54
N ASN A 457 -30.15 2.66 16.31
CA ASN A 457 -28.98 1.82 15.97
C ASN A 457 -27.88 2.62 15.31
N PHE A 458 -28.23 3.76 14.71
CA PHE A 458 -27.27 4.75 14.25
C PHE A 458 -27.30 5.94 15.20
N VAL A 459 -26.13 6.35 15.69
CA VAL A 459 -25.95 7.49 16.58
C VAL A 459 -24.73 8.26 16.12
N LEU A 460 -24.89 9.55 15.83
CA LEU A 460 -23.82 10.44 15.40
C LEU A 460 -23.79 11.68 16.29
N SER A 461 -22.60 11.99 16.83
CA SER A 461 -22.35 13.23 17.56
C SER A 461 -21.69 14.27 16.64
N VAL A 462 -22.14 15.52 16.70
CA VAL A 462 -21.63 16.60 15.84
C VAL A 462 -21.33 17.82 16.70
N GLU A 463 -20.08 18.28 16.71
CA GLU A 463 -19.70 19.58 17.25
C GLU A 463 -20.12 20.66 16.27
N GLY A 464 -21.11 21.46 16.68
CA GLY A 464 -21.85 22.37 15.80
C GLY A 464 -23.34 22.07 15.78
N GLN A 465 -24.12 23.04 15.28
CA GLN A 465 -25.57 22.90 15.20
C GLN A 465 -25.97 22.27 13.86
N LEU A 466 -26.06 20.94 13.82
CA LEU A 466 -26.59 20.21 12.67
C LEU A 466 -28.08 20.55 12.43
N GLN A 467 -28.44 20.92 11.20
CA GLN A 467 -29.83 21.17 10.79
C GLN A 467 -30.33 20.10 9.82
N ARG A 468 -31.66 19.94 9.73
CA ARG A 468 -32.27 18.98 8.77
C ARG A 468 -31.88 19.26 7.32
N SER A 469 -31.65 20.52 6.96
CA SER A 469 -31.19 20.93 5.62
C SER A 469 -29.77 20.49 5.29
N ASP A 470 -28.99 20.11 6.29
CA ASP A 470 -27.62 19.63 6.10
C ASP A 470 -27.55 18.11 5.95
N ILE A 471 -28.67 17.41 6.15
CA ILE A 471 -28.75 15.95 6.08
C ILE A 471 -29.18 15.54 4.67
N VAL A 472 -28.35 14.75 4.00
CA VAL A 472 -28.70 14.03 2.77
C VAL A 472 -29.19 12.65 3.15
N SER A 473 -30.45 12.32 2.85
CA SER A 473 -31.03 11.00 3.12
C SER A 473 -31.73 10.44 1.90
#